data_AF-A0AAV8DAG1-F1
#
_entry.id   AF-A0AAV8DAG1-F1
#
_cell.length_a   1.000
_cell.length_b   1.000
_cell.length_c   1.000
_cell.angle_alpha   90.00
_cell.angle_beta   90.00
_cell.angle_gamma   90.00
#
_symmetry.space_group_name_H-M   'P 1'
#
loop_
_entity.id
_entity.type
_entity.pdbx_description
1 polymer ?
#
loop_
_entity_poly.entity_id
_entity_poly.type
_entity_poly.pdbx_seq_one_letter_code
_entity_poly.pdbx_strand_id
1 'polypeptide(L)'
;MLSVRCASAKPLHPFLHCIPTRLTTSLPFSASCSLSPPPSPHPWRGLDTWRRAPPCELRQWGPKGPIPEELPVREVESIESASSLAELGAVVLSTADPLAKSHLSHLAFSKWRRLKLPVGHAVAPDRPARPEKPVLVSTKEVPAPKNSGLPLNAYMLHNLAHVELNAIDLAWDTVVRFSPLHGLLGDGFFDDFARVADDESRHFGWCSQRLRELGFKYGDMPAHNLLWRECAKTAGDVSARLAAIPLVQEARGLDAGPRLVQKLVGCGDRRSSQIVAKIAEEEVAHVAVGVHWFAHVCEQLGRIPCSTFKVLLKEYGVELKGPFNYSARDEAGIPRHWYDSTINQGGTNELSKVHDRLALIVAMEKENSG
;
A
#
# COMPACT_ATOMS: atom_id res chain seq x y z
N MET A 1 61.09 7.78 34.43
CA MET A 1 60.40 8.68 35.37
C MET A 1 58.90 8.39 35.30
N LEU A 2 58.34 8.02 36.45
CA LEU A 2 56.93 7.81 36.81
C LEU A 2 56.07 6.78 36.03
N SER A 3 55.85 5.67 36.74
CA SER A 3 54.78 4.68 36.60
C SER A 3 53.55 5.15 37.41
N VAL A 4 52.31 4.97 36.90
CA VAL A 4 51.11 4.65 37.71
C VAL A 4 50.07 3.84 36.91
N ARG A 5 49.94 2.55 37.30
CA ARG A 5 48.77 1.68 37.53
C ARG A 5 47.46 1.73 36.70
N CYS A 6 47.02 0.50 36.37
CA CYS A 6 45.70 0.02 35.99
C CYS A 6 44.49 0.64 36.70
N ALA A 7 43.39 0.80 35.94
CA ALA A 7 42.03 0.54 36.41
C ALA A 7 41.22 -0.15 35.29
N SER A 8 40.69 -1.32 35.61
CA SER A 8 39.76 -2.11 34.80
C SER A 8 38.35 -1.51 34.92
N ALA A 9 37.67 -1.30 33.79
CA ALA A 9 36.25 -0.95 33.74
C ALA A 9 35.55 -1.76 32.64
N LYS A 10 34.49 -2.45 33.05
CA LYS A 10 33.65 -3.38 32.26
C LYS A 10 32.95 -2.68 31.08
N PRO A 11 32.57 -3.42 30.02
CA PRO A 11 31.81 -2.85 28.91
C PRO A 11 30.37 -2.56 29.37
N LEU A 12 29.97 -1.30 29.32
CA LEU A 12 28.58 -0.87 29.49
C LEU A 12 27.91 -0.95 28.11
N HIS A 13 27.06 -1.97 27.93
CA HIS A 13 25.95 -1.92 26.99
C HIS A 13 24.88 -0.96 27.53
N PRO A 14 24.37 -0.02 26.71
CA PRO A 14 22.96 0.33 26.87
C PRO A 14 22.33 0.78 25.55
N PHE A 15 21.79 -0.14 24.74
CA PHE A 15 20.78 0.22 23.72
C PHE A 15 19.74 -0.89 23.58
N LEU A 16 19.02 -1.11 24.67
CA LEU A 16 17.73 -1.79 24.71
C LEU A 16 16.78 -0.86 25.46
N HIS A 17 16.34 0.22 24.80
CA HIS A 17 15.13 0.97 25.14
C HIS A 17 14.87 2.07 24.13
N CYS A 18 13.97 1.81 23.18
CA CYS A 18 13.01 2.77 22.65
C CYS A 18 12.04 2.04 21.73
N ILE A 19 11.16 1.22 22.31
CA ILE A 19 9.89 0.88 21.66
C ILE A 19 8.94 2.03 22.02
N PRO A 20 8.36 2.77 21.07
CA PRO A 20 7.40 3.80 21.41
C PRO A 20 6.15 3.16 22.04
N THR A 21 5.92 3.50 23.30
CA THR A 21 4.78 3.11 24.12
C THR A 21 3.50 3.77 23.60
N ARG A 22 2.78 3.06 22.73
CA ARG A 22 1.31 3.14 22.61
C ARG A 22 0.69 1.75 22.56
N LEU A 23 1.07 0.93 23.54
CA LEU A 23 0.50 -0.39 23.78
C LEU A 23 0.11 -0.51 25.26
N THR A 24 -0.86 0.28 25.73
CA THR A 24 -1.62 -0.04 26.96
C THR A 24 -2.83 0.88 27.09
N THR A 25 -3.99 0.40 26.65
CA THR A 25 -5.27 0.62 27.36
C THR A 25 -6.09 -0.64 27.18
N SER A 26 -5.91 -1.59 28.10
CA SER A 26 -6.77 -2.75 28.25
C SER A 26 -8.09 -2.31 28.91
N LEU A 27 -9.18 -2.30 28.14
CA LEU A 27 -10.52 -2.32 28.74
C LEU A 27 -10.87 -3.76 29.11
N PRO A 28 -11.47 -4.03 30.29
CA PRO A 28 -11.89 -5.38 30.64
C PRO A 28 -13.19 -5.68 29.89
N PHE A 29 -13.13 -6.58 28.91
CA PHE A 29 -14.34 -7.19 28.34
C PHE A 29 -14.49 -8.59 28.92
N SER A 30 -15.27 -8.71 29.99
CA SER A 30 -15.82 -9.99 30.42
C SER A 30 -17.05 -10.30 29.58
N ALA A 31 -16.88 -11.16 28.57
CA ALA A 31 -17.96 -11.99 28.03
C ALA A 31 -17.34 -13.20 27.33
N SER A 32 -17.43 -14.37 27.95
CA SER A 32 -17.10 -15.65 27.34
C SER A 32 -18.13 -15.98 26.26
N CYS A 33 -17.81 -15.67 25.01
CA CYS A 33 -18.44 -16.28 23.84
C CYS A 33 -17.33 -16.95 23.03
N SER A 34 -17.26 -18.27 23.10
CA SER A 34 -16.43 -19.09 22.21
C SER A 34 -17.05 -19.05 20.81
N LEU A 35 -16.80 -17.96 20.09
CA LEU A 35 -16.95 -17.92 18.65
C LEU A 35 -15.55 -18.10 18.09
N SER A 36 -15.30 -19.23 17.43
CA SER A 36 -14.13 -19.41 16.60
C SER A 36 -13.97 -18.17 15.72
N PRO A 37 -12.76 -17.58 15.61
CA PRO A 37 -12.57 -16.44 14.73
C PRO A 37 -13.04 -16.84 13.32
N PRO A 38 -13.79 -15.97 12.61
CA PRO A 38 -14.15 -16.25 11.23
C PRO A 38 -12.87 -16.53 10.44
N PRO A 39 -12.91 -17.45 9.45
CA PRO A 39 -11.73 -17.78 8.67
C PRO A 39 -11.13 -16.48 8.12
N SER A 40 -9.80 -16.38 8.19
CA SER A 40 -9.06 -15.29 7.57
C SER A 40 -9.52 -15.13 6.12
N PRO A 41 -9.65 -13.89 5.60
CA PRO A 41 -10.08 -13.68 4.22
C PRO A 41 -9.23 -14.57 3.30
N HIS A 42 -9.90 -15.39 2.49
CA HIS A 42 -9.20 -16.31 1.61
C HIS A 42 -8.29 -15.49 0.70
N PRO A 43 -6.97 -15.77 0.69
CA PRO A 43 -6.05 -15.01 -0.12
C PRO A 43 -6.44 -15.12 -1.59
N TRP A 44 -6.32 -14.02 -2.34
CA TRP A 44 -6.51 -14.01 -3.78
C TRP A 44 -5.69 -15.15 -4.40
N ARG A 45 -6.34 -15.97 -5.25
CA ARG A 45 -5.73 -17.20 -5.78
C ARG A 45 -4.43 -16.95 -6.55
N GLY A 46 -4.28 -15.74 -7.10
CA GLY A 46 -3.09 -15.33 -7.83
C GLY A 46 -1.91 -14.92 -6.96
N LEU A 47 -2.06 -14.75 -5.63
CA LEU A 47 -1.03 -14.12 -4.78
C LEU A 47 0.29 -14.90 -4.75
N ASP A 48 0.21 -16.23 -4.75
CA ASP A 48 1.40 -17.09 -4.75
C ASP A 48 2.10 -17.11 -6.12
N THR A 49 1.33 -17.07 -7.20
CA THR A 49 1.86 -16.93 -8.57
C THR A 49 2.48 -15.54 -8.75
N TRP A 50 1.79 -14.53 -8.20
CA TRP A 50 2.24 -13.24 -7.65
C TRP A 50 3.71 -13.32 -7.27
N ARG A 51 3.95 -13.65 -6.01
CA ARG A 51 5.24 -13.73 -5.32
C ARG A 51 6.34 -14.46 -6.09
N ARG A 52 6.01 -15.62 -6.67
CA ARG A 52 7.00 -16.48 -7.34
C ARG A 52 7.44 -15.99 -8.72
N ALA A 53 6.66 -15.12 -9.38
CA ALA A 53 7.08 -14.60 -10.69
C ALA A 53 8.43 -13.87 -10.58
N PRO A 54 9.28 -13.93 -11.62
CA PRO A 54 10.52 -13.18 -11.67
C PRO A 54 10.24 -11.67 -11.73
N PRO A 55 11.24 -10.82 -11.40
CA PRO A 55 11.16 -9.40 -11.73
C PRO A 55 10.74 -9.20 -13.19
N CYS A 56 9.80 -8.29 -13.42
CA CYS A 56 9.23 -8.10 -14.74
C CYS A 56 10.09 -7.12 -15.55
N GLU A 57 10.63 -7.58 -16.67
CA GLU A 57 11.48 -6.77 -17.54
C GLU A 57 10.68 -5.88 -18.51
N LEU A 58 9.35 -6.02 -18.58
CA LEU A 58 8.48 -5.35 -19.57
C LEU A 58 8.27 -3.85 -19.27
N ARG A 59 9.34 -3.07 -19.24
CA ARG A 59 9.37 -1.69 -18.72
C ARG A 59 8.98 -0.62 -19.74
N GLN A 60 9.01 -0.93 -21.04
CA GLN A 60 8.60 -0.02 -22.11
C GLN A 60 7.29 -0.46 -22.75
N TRP A 61 6.46 0.48 -23.19
CA TRP A 61 5.27 0.18 -23.99
C TRP A 61 5.57 0.23 -25.50
N GLY A 62 5.64 -0.93 -26.15
CA GLY A 62 5.87 -1.08 -27.59
C GLY A 62 4.61 -0.86 -28.45
N PRO A 63 4.67 -1.18 -29.75
CA PRO A 63 3.53 -1.00 -30.66
C PRO A 63 2.30 -1.88 -30.34
N LYS A 64 2.52 -3.06 -29.76
CA LYS A 64 1.47 -4.06 -29.49
C LYS A 64 1.20 -4.32 -27.99
N GLY A 65 1.93 -3.66 -27.10
CA GLY A 65 1.90 -3.94 -25.67
C GLY A 65 3.27 -3.75 -25.03
N PRO A 66 3.42 -4.11 -23.75
CA PRO A 66 4.65 -3.91 -23.02
C PRO A 66 5.77 -4.84 -23.54
N ILE A 67 7.00 -4.32 -23.60
CA ILE A 67 8.21 -4.96 -24.13
C ILE A 67 9.38 -4.72 -23.17
N PRO A 68 10.44 -5.54 -23.21
CA PRO A 68 11.64 -5.31 -22.42
C PRO A 68 12.32 -3.96 -22.73
N GLU A 69 12.92 -3.35 -21.72
CA GLU A 69 13.76 -2.15 -21.85
C GLU A 69 15.17 -2.46 -21.31
N GLU A 70 16.20 -1.96 -21.99
CA GLU A 70 17.57 -2.00 -21.46
C GLU A 70 17.80 -0.81 -20.54
N LEU A 71 18.16 -1.09 -19.28
CA LEU A 71 18.40 -0.03 -18.29
C LEU A 71 19.78 0.65 -18.46
N PRO A 72 19.90 1.95 -18.16
CA PRO A 72 21.17 2.68 -18.18
C PRO A 72 22.19 2.18 -17.14
N VAL A 73 23.46 2.07 -17.53
CA VAL A 73 24.57 1.63 -16.65
C VAL A 73 24.77 2.52 -15.42
N ARG A 74 24.61 3.85 -15.54
CA ARG A 74 24.88 4.81 -14.45
C ARG A 74 23.98 4.62 -13.23
N GLU A 75 22.78 4.08 -13.40
CA GLU A 75 21.85 3.86 -12.29
C GLU A 75 22.27 2.64 -11.46
N VAL A 76 22.93 1.66 -12.09
CA VAL A 76 23.43 0.45 -11.42
C VAL A 76 24.44 0.81 -10.33
N GLU A 77 25.40 1.70 -10.62
CA GLU A 77 26.45 2.14 -9.69
C GLU A 77 25.90 2.71 -8.37
N SER A 78 24.75 3.39 -8.42
CA SER A 78 24.17 4.09 -7.27
C SER A 78 23.68 3.16 -6.15
N ILE A 79 23.36 1.91 -6.48
CA ILE A 79 22.89 0.90 -5.51
C ILE A 79 23.93 -0.19 -5.26
N GLU A 80 25.11 -0.13 -5.87
CA GLU A 80 26.13 -1.19 -5.76
C GLU A 80 26.60 -1.39 -4.32
N SER A 81 26.82 -0.30 -3.59
CA SER A 81 27.30 -0.33 -2.21
C SER A 81 26.27 -0.78 -1.18
N ALA A 82 24.97 -0.76 -1.52
CA ALA A 82 23.91 -1.17 -0.60
C ALA A 82 23.94 -2.69 -0.37
N SER A 83 23.97 -3.09 0.89
CA SER A 83 24.16 -4.47 1.36
C SER A 83 22.88 -5.12 1.89
N SER A 84 21.79 -4.36 2.02
CA SER A 84 20.49 -4.83 2.51
C SER A 84 19.31 -4.22 1.76
N LEU A 85 18.12 -4.80 1.91
CA LEU A 85 16.89 -4.28 1.31
C LEU A 85 16.52 -2.89 1.83
N ALA A 86 16.69 -2.66 3.14
CA ALA A 86 16.41 -1.38 3.75
C ALA A 86 17.35 -0.28 3.22
N GLU A 87 18.64 -0.59 3.01
CA GLU A 87 19.58 0.35 2.39
C GLU A 87 19.22 0.64 0.93
N LEU A 88 18.82 -0.38 0.17
CA LEU A 88 18.34 -0.21 -1.20
C LEU A 88 17.11 0.72 -1.25
N GLY A 89 16.12 0.48 -0.39
CA GLY A 89 14.95 1.33 -0.29
C GLY A 89 15.27 2.76 0.13
N ALA A 90 16.25 2.96 1.02
CA ALA A 90 16.69 4.30 1.41
C ALA A 90 17.31 5.06 0.22
N VAL A 91 18.13 4.40 -0.61
CA VAL A 91 18.67 4.99 -1.85
C VAL A 91 17.55 5.41 -2.80
N VAL A 92 16.54 4.56 -3.00
CA VAL A 92 15.39 4.89 -3.86
C VAL A 92 14.61 6.09 -3.31
N LEU A 93 14.31 6.11 -2.01
CA LEU A 93 13.60 7.20 -1.36
C LEU A 93 14.39 8.52 -1.41
N SER A 94 15.73 8.48 -1.44
CA SER A 94 16.59 9.65 -1.59
C SER A 94 16.77 10.12 -3.04
N THR A 95 16.22 9.42 -4.03
CA THR A 95 16.34 9.80 -5.44
C THR A 95 15.23 10.79 -5.83
N ALA A 96 15.60 12.00 -6.25
CA ALA A 96 14.63 13.04 -6.59
C ALA A 96 14.03 12.88 -7.99
N ASP A 97 14.83 12.51 -8.99
CA ASP A 97 14.34 12.39 -10.37
C ASP A 97 13.34 11.22 -10.48
N PRO A 98 12.12 11.44 -11.03
CA PRO A 98 11.10 10.39 -11.08
C PRO A 98 11.47 9.17 -11.93
N LEU A 99 12.17 9.36 -13.06
CA LEU A 99 12.55 8.26 -13.93
C LEU A 99 13.70 7.47 -13.31
N ALA A 100 14.72 8.15 -12.80
CA ALA A 100 15.80 7.51 -12.06
C ALA A 100 15.25 6.74 -10.85
N LYS A 101 14.29 7.30 -10.10
CA LYS A 101 13.64 6.60 -8.98
C LYS A 101 12.95 5.31 -9.44
N SER A 102 12.23 5.37 -10.55
CA SER A 102 11.56 4.20 -11.13
C SER A 102 12.59 3.12 -11.51
N HIS A 103 13.63 3.47 -12.25
CA HIS A 103 14.67 2.50 -12.63
C HIS A 103 15.40 1.92 -11.42
N LEU A 104 15.75 2.76 -10.44
CA LEU A 104 16.40 2.31 -9.20
C LEU A 104 15.52 1.39 -8.36
N SER A 105 14.20 1.60 -8.38
CA SER A 105 13.25 0.67 -7.73
C SER A 105 13.36 -0.73 -8.33
N HIS A 106 13.41 -0.80 -9.66
CA HIS A 106 13.55 -2.07 -10.36
C HIS A 106 14.91 -2.73 -10.11
N LEU A 107 15.99 -1.96 -10.18
CA LEU A 107 17.35 -2.45 -9.89
C LEU A 107 17.48 -2.93 -8.44
N ALA A 108 16.88 -2.20 -7.49
CA ALA A 108 16.86 -2.55 -6.07
C ALA A 108 16.13 -3.88 -5.84
N PHE A 109 14.91 -4.03 -6.35
CA PHE A 109 14.16 -5.29 -6.22
C PHE A 109 14.86 -6.45 -6.93
N SER A 110 15.42 -6.23 -8.12
CA SER A 110 16.16 -7.25 -8.86
C SER A 110 17.43 -7.68 -8.12
N LYS A 111 18.18 -6.73 -7.54
CA LYS A 111 19.38 -7.02 -6.72
C LYS A 111 19.00 -7.82 -5.47
N TRP A 112 17.95 -7.40 -4.77
CA TRP A 112 17.37 -8.11 -3.62
C TRP A 112 17.09 -9.58 -3.95
N ARG A 113 16.28 -9.82 -5.00
CA ARG A 113 15.86 -11.16 -5.42
C ARG A 113 17.02 -12.03 -5.89
N ARG A 114 17.96 -11.45 -6.65
CA ARG A 114 19.11 -12.18 -7.22
C ARG A 114 20.15 -12.55 -6.19
N LEU A 115 20.50 -11.61 -5.30
CA LEU A 115 21.57 -11.80 -4.31
C LEU A 115 21.06 -12.37 -2.99
N LYS A 116 19.75 -12.43 -2.77
CA LYS A 116 19.13 -12.85 -1.51
C LYS A 116 19.74 -12.11 -0.31
N LEU A 117 19.78 -10.78 -0.42
CA LEU A 117 20.31 -9.93 0.63
C LEU A 117 19.52 -10.13 1.94
N PRO A 118 20.03 -9.69 3.10
CA PRO A 118 19.21 -9.56 4.30
C PRO A 118 18.30 -8.33 4.22
N VAL A 119 17.15 -8.34 4.91
CA VAL A 119 16.27 -7.16 5.01
C VAL A 119 17.05 -5.96 5.55
N GLY A 120 17.86 -6.20 6.59
CA GLY A 120 18.74 -5.21 7.21
C GLY A 120 17.97 -4.04 7.84
N HIS A 121 18.69 -2.95 8.09
CA HIS A 121 18.14 -1.75 8.69
C HIS A 121 18.72 -0.51 8.03
N ALA A 122 17.87 0.50 7.81
CA ALA A 122 18.28 1.83 7.39
C ALA A 122 17.31 2.86 7.98
N VAL A 123 17.75 4.11 8.05
CA VAL A 123 16.89 5.21 8.49
C VAL A 123 16.06 5.67 7.30
N ALA A 124 14.73 5.48 7.38
CA ALA A 124 13.82 6.04 6.40
C ALA A 124 13.86 7.58 6.49
N PRO A 125 13.97 8.30 5.36
CA PRO A 125 13.89 9.75 5.39
C PRO A 125 12.50 10.21 5.85
N ASP A 126 12.39 11.42 6.38
CA ASP A 126 11.09 11.99 6.80
C ASP A 126 10.10 12.14 5.64
N ARG A 127 10.63 12.31 4.43
CA ARG A 127 9.89 12.30 3.17
C ARG A 127 10.81 11.85 2.02
N PRO A 128 10.26 11.22 0.97
CA PRO A 128 11.01 10.91 -0.23
C PRO A 128 11.50 12.19 -0.88
N ALA A 129 12.67 12.13 -1.50
CA ALA A 129 13.15 13.16 -2.38
C ALA A 129 12.19 13.32 -3.56
N ARG A 130 11.99 14.58 -3.97
CA ARG A 130 11.11 14.98 -5.05
C ARG A 130 11.80 16.02 -5.93
N PRO A 131 11.50 16.06 -7.23
CA PRO A 131 11.95 17.13 -8.10
C PRO A 131 11.19 18.44 -7.79
N GLU A 132 11.63 19.56 -8.36
CA GLU A 132 10.94 20.86 -8.21
C GLU A 132 9.50 20.87 -8.77
N LYS A 133 9.22 20.00 -9.76
CA LYS A 133 7.91 19.88 -10.42
C LYS A 133 7.41 18.44 -10.42
N PRO A 134 6.10 18.18 -10.19
CA PRO A 134 5.02 19.16 -10.07
C PRO A 134 5.04 19.94 -8.75
N VAL A 135 4.52 21.17 -8.79
CA VAL A 135 4.22 21.91 -7.56
C VAL A 135 3.14 21.15 -6.81
N LEU A 136 3.42 20.80 -5.55
CA LEU A 136 2.49 20.07 -4.70
C LEU A 136 1.52 21.02 -4.01
N VAL A 137 0.23 20.82 -4.26
CA VAL A 137 -0.86 21.68 -3.77
C VAL A 137 -1.90 20.86 -2.99
N SER A 138 -2.90 21.51 -2.40
CA SER A 138 -4.04 20.78 -1.83
C SER A 138 -4.93 20.20 -2.93
N THR A 139 -5.76 19.20 -2.58
CA THR A 139 -6.68 18.57 -3.55
C THR A 139 -7.66 19.55 -4.21
N LYS A 140 -7.98 20.67 -3.56
CA LYS A 140 -8.86 21.71 -4.07
C LYS A 140 -8.17 22.65 -5.07
N GLU A 141 -6.85 22.70 -5.05
CA GLU A 141 -6.02 23.59 -5.86
C GLU A 141 -5.44 22.90 -7.09
N VAL A 142 -5.61 21.57 -7.22
CA VAL A 142 -5.30 20.86 -8.46
C VAL A 142 -6.22 21.42 -9.57
N PRO A 143 -5.67 21.92 -10.68
CA PRO A 143 -6.49 22.50 -11.75
C PRO A 143 -7.49 21.48 -12.30
N ALA A 144 -8.73 21.90 -12.51
CA ALA A 144 -9.68 21.09 -13.28
C ALA A 144 -9.16 20.85 -14.71
N PRO A 145 -9.55 19.75 -15.40
CA PRO A 145 -9.03 19.41 -16.73
C PRO A 145 -9.02 20.59 -17.71
N LYS A 146 -10.13 21.33 -17.79
CA LYS A 146 -10.31 22.51 -18.66
C LYS A 146 -9.33 23.68 -18.40
N ASN A 147 -8.76 23.75 -17.21
CA ASN A 147 -7.85 24.83 -16.77
C ASN A 147 -6.41 24.32 -16.57
N SER A 148 -6.15 23.04 -16.85
CA SER A 148 -4.84 22.42 -16.60
C SER A 148 -3.77 22.77 -17.64
N GLY A 149 -4.19 23.25 -18.82
CA GLY A 149 -3.30 23.41 -19.97
C GLY A 149 -2.99 22.09 -20.70
N LEU A 150 -3.52 20.96 -20.23
CA LEU A 150 -3.35 19.65 -20.85
C LEU A 150 -4.64 19.19 -21.55
N PRO A 151 -4.56 18.47 -22.68
CA PRO A 151 -5.69 17.74 -23.21
C PRO A 151 -6.12 16.64 -22.23
N LEU A 152 -7.39 16.23 -22.28
CA LEU A 152 -7.99 15.38 -21.26
C LEU A 152 -7.24 14.05 -21.03
N ASN A 153 -6.75 13.41 -22.09
CA ASN A 153 -5.96 12.18 -21.99
C ASN A 153 -4.61 12.39 -21.27
N ALA A 154 -3.88 13.47 -21.60
CA ALA A 154 -2.64 13.83 -20.91
C ALA A 154 -2.89 14.24 -19.45
N TYR A 155 -3.96 14.97 -19.18
CA TYR A 155 -4.39 15.31 -17.81
C TYR A 155 -4.62 14.06 -16.96
N MET A 156 -5.33 13.07 -17.51
CA MET A 156 -5.61 11.84 -16.79
C MET A 156 -4.36 10.99 -16.57
N LEU A 157 -3.48 10.89 -17.58
CA LEU A 157 -2.22 10.16 -17.46
C LEU A 157 -1.21 10.83 -16.52
N HIS A 158 -1.16 12.16 -16.46
CA HIS A 158 -0.29 12.86 -15.53
C HIS A 158 -0.74 12.64 -14.08
N ASN A 159 -2.04 12.69 -13.80
CA ASN A 159 -2.57 12.32 -12.49
C ASN A 159 -2.26 10.85 -12.14
N LEU A 160 -2.43 9.93 -13.09
CA LEU A 160 -2.09 8.52 -12.85
C LEU A 160 -0.59 8.36 -12.57
N ALA A 161 0.29 8.92 -13.40
CA ALA A 161 1.73 8.95 -13.15
C ALA A 161 2.08 9.54 -11.77
N HIS A 162 1.33 10.54 -11.30
CA HIS A 162 1.52 11.06 -9.95
C HIS A 162 1.16 10.04 -8.87
N VAL A 163 0.08 9.28 -9.05
CA VAL A 163 -0.28 8.17 -8.16
C VAL A 163 0.81 7.10 -8.18
N GLU A 164 1.21 6.60 -9.36
CA GLU A 164 2.23 5.55 -9.49
C GLU A 164 3.57 5.95 -8.84
N LEU A 165 4.04 7.18 -9.08
CA LEU A 165 5.28 7.65 -8.45
C LEU A 165 5.17 7.72 -6.92
N ASN A 166 4.00 8.06 -6.40
CA ASN A 166 3.77 8.00 -4.96
C ASN A 166 3.74 6.55 -4.49
N ALA A 167 3.07 5.63 -5.19
CA ALA A 167 2.98 4.23 -4.81
C ALA A 167 4.37 3.57 -4.68
N ILE A 168 5.32 3.90 -5.57
CA ILE A 168 6.75 3.54 -5.41
C ILE A 168 7.30 4.00 -4.05
N ASP A 169 7.11 5.29 -3.71
CA ASP A 169 7.57 5.86 -2.46
C ASP A 169 6.89 5.24 -1.24
N LEU A 170 5.58 4.98 -1.31
CA LEU A 170 4.79 4.41 -0.22
C LEU A 170 5.24 2.98 0.10
N ALA A 171 5.50 2.19 -0.95
CA ALA A 171 5.97 0.82 -0.83
C ALA A 171 7.40 0.77 -0.26
N TRP A 172 8.34 1.56 -0.79
CA TRP A 172 9.69 1.63 -0.23
C TRP A 172 9.73 2.22 1.17
N ASP A 173 8.93 3.23 1.48
CA ASP A 173 8.82 3.75 2.84
C ASP A 173 8.34 2.65 3.81
N THR A 174 7.37 1.83 3.39
CA THR A 174 6.89 0.70 4.19
C THR A 174 8.01 -0.32 4.43
N VAL A 175 8.81 -0.64 3.42
CA VAL A 175 9.97 -1.56 3.54
C VAL A 175 11.00 -1.00 4.53
N VAL A 176 11.46 0.24 4.33
CA VAL A 176 12.56 0.80 5.13
C VAL A 176 12.10 1.07 6.56
N ARG A 177 10.95 1.74 6.71
CA ARG A 177 10.46 2.25 8.01
C ARG A 177 10.08 1.13 8.97
N PHE A 178 9.53 0.03 8.47
CA PHE A 178 9.15 -1.11 9.29
C PHE A 178 10.22 -2.21 9.32
N SER A 179 11.40 -2.01 8.73
CA SER A 179 12.52 -2.95 8.84
C SER A 179 12.91 -3.31 10.28
N PRO A 180 12.80 -2.42 11.31
CA PRO A 180 13.03 -2.81 12.70
C PRO A 180 12.01 -3.85 13.25
N LEU A 181 10.86 -4.01 12.59
CA LEU A 181 9.84 -5.00 12.93
C LEU A 181 10.03 -6.34 12.20
N HIS A 182 11.18 -6.55 11.54
CA HIS A 182 11.45 -7.76 10.76
C HIS A 182 11.22 -9.07 11.52
N GLY A 183 11.57 -9.14 12.81
CA GLY A 183 11.32 -10.32 13.63
C GLY A 183 9.83 -10.66 13.83
N LEU A 184 8.93 -9.68 13.69
CA LEU A 184 7.48 -9.86 13.77
C LEU A 184 6.86 -10.13 12.38
N LEU A 185 7.34 -9.44 11.36
CA LEU A 185 6.73 -9.42 10.02
C LEU A 185 7.30 -10.50 9.08
N GLY A 186 8.53 -10.96 9.32
CA GLY A 186 9.23 -11.93 8.49
C GLY A 186 9.64 -11.38 7.11
N ASP A 187 10.42 -12.17 6.35
CA ASP A 187 10.94 -11.77 5.03
C ASP A 187 9.83 -11.50 4.01
N GLY A 188 8.74 -12.26 4.08
CA GLY A 188 7.63 -12.17 3.11
C GLY A 188 7.00 -10.78 3.05
N PHE A 189 6.95 -10.06 4.18
CA PHE A 189 6.39 -8.71 4.22
C PHE A 189 7.23 -7.77 3.35
N PHE A 190 8.54 -7.82 3.52
CA PHE A 190 9.45 -6.95 2.81
C PHE A 190 9.60 -7.35 1.34
N ASP A 191 9.57 -8.65 1.01
CA ASP A 191 9.55 -9.12 -0.38
C ASP A 191 8.29 -8.62 -1.11
N ASP A 192 7.11 -8.75 -0.49
CA ASP A 192 5.85 -8.31 -1.08
C ASP A 192 5.85 -6.79 -1.32
N PHE A 193 6.23 -5.97 -0.35
CA PHE A 193 6.22 -4.51 -0.53
C PHE A 193 7.34 -4.00 -1.45
N ALA A 194 8.53 -4.62 -1.45
CA ALA A 194 9.57 -4.29 -2.43
C ALA A 194 9.12 -4.65 -3.85
N ARG A 195 8.34 -5.72 -4.00
CA ARG A 195 7.75 -6.10 -5.28
C ARG A 195 6.61 -5.17 -5.71
N VAL A 196 5.74 -4.73 -4.81
CA VAL A 196 4.76 -3.67 -5.12
C VAL A 196 5.52 -2.47 -5.69
N ALA A 197 6.58 -2.00 -5.02
CA ALA A 197 7.38 -0.88 -5.53
C ALA A 197 7.97 -1.13 -6.94
N ASP A 198 8.38 -2.37 -7.24
CA ASP A 198 8.84 -2.78 -8.56
C ASP A 198 7.73 -2.69 -9.62
N ASP A 199 6.50 -3.11 -9.31
CA ASP A 199 5.35 -2.97 -10.20
C ASP A 199 4.99 -1.50 -10.44
N GLU A 200 4.89 -0.69 -9.39
CA GLU A 200 4.55 0.74 -9.52
C GLU A 200 5.60 1.52 -10.30
N SER A 201 6.87 1.11 -10.20
CA SER A 201 7.93 1.72 -10.99
C SER A 201 7.74 1.49 -12.49
N ARG A 202 7.26 0.31 -12.87
CA ARG A 202 6.89 -0.03 -14.26
C ARG A 202 5.65 0.75 -14.70
N HIS A 203 4.62 0.82 -13.87
CA HIS A 203 3.39 1.59 -14.14
C HIS A 203 3.72 3.05 -14.40
N PHE A 204 4.52 3.67 -13.53
CA PHE A 204 5.02 5.03 -13.70
C PHE A 204 5.79 5.19 -15.02
N GLY A 205 6.68 4.24 -15.34
CA GLY A 205 7.45 4.22 -16.58
C GLY A 205 6.56 4.28 -17.81
N TRP A 206 5.53 3.43 -17.89
CA TRP A 206 4.56 3.41 -18.98
C TRP A 206 3.76 4.72 -19.09
N CYS A 207 3.30 5.28 -17.97
CA CYS A 207 2.59 6.56 -17.97
C CYS A 207 3.51 7.71 -18.42
N SER A 208 4.74 7.76 -17.91
CA SER A 208 5.73 8.78 -18.24
C SER A 208 6.14 8.73 -19.72
N GLN A 209 6.37 7.52 -20.25
CA GLN A 209 6.59 7.31 -21.67
C GLN A 209 5.41 7.84 -22.49
N ARG A 210 4.18 7.46 -22.11
CA ARG A 210 3.00 7.86 -22.88
C ARG A 210 2.75 9.36 -22.85
N LEU A 211 3.02 10.04 -21.73
CA LEU A 211 2.98 11.50 -21.66
C LEU A 211 3.95 12.13 -22.67
N ARG A 212 5.20 11.63 -22.75
CA ARG A 212 6.19 12.14 -23.72
C ARG A 212 5.72 11.97 -25.16
N GLU A 213 5.14 10.82 -25.49
CA GLU A 213 4.56 10.57 -26.82
C GLU A 213 3.39 11.50 -27.17
N LEU A 214 2.67 11.99 -26.16
CA LEU A 214 1.60 12.99 -26.32
C LEU A 214 2.13 14.44 -26.35
N GLY A 215 3.45 14.65 -26.19
CA GLY A 215 4.07 15.97 -26.17
C GLY A 215 4.11 16.65 -24.79
N PHE A 216 3.89 15.88 -23.72
CA PHE A 216 3.85 16.38 -22.33
C PHE A 216 4.83 15.61 -21.44
N LYS A 217 4.99 16.06 -20.20
CA LYS A 217 5.79 15.37 -19.19
C LYS A 217 5.14 15.42 -17.82
N TYR A 218 5.54 14.45 -16.99
CA TYR A 218 5.25 14.52 -15.57
C TYR A 218 5.83 15.82 -14.99
N GLY A 219 5.00 16.56 -14.25
CA GLY A 219 5.35 17.89 -13.73
C GLY A 219 4.80 19.09 -14.51
N ASP A 220 4.13 18.89 -15.66
CA ASP A 220 3.57 20.01 -16.45
C ASP A 220 2.35 20.70 -15.80
N MET A 221 1.69 20.03 -14.85
CA MET A 221 0.64 20.63 -14.01
C MET A 221 0.87 20.34 -12.52
N PRO A 222 0.35 21.19 -11.60
CA PRO A 222 0.35 20.91 -10.17
C PRO A 222 -0.31 19.58 -9.82
N ALA A 223 0.12 18.96 -8.72
CA ALA A 223 -0.42 17.69 -8.24
C ALA A 223 -0.68 17.74 -6.73
N HIS A 224 -1.53 16.85 -6.20
CA HIS A 224 -1.86 16.88 -4.77
C HIS A 224 -0.88 16.09 -3.92
N ASN A 225 -0.63 16.51 -2.68
CA ASN A 225 0.22 15.74 -1.73
C ASN A 225 -0.57 14.77 -0.81
N LEU A 226 -1.78 14.35 -1.22
CA LEU A 226 -2.68 13.56 -0.37
C LEU A 226 -2.05 12.23 0.07
N LEU A 227 -1.54 11.44 -0.87
CA LEU A 227 -1.02 10.09 -0.63
C LEU A 227 0.11 10.09 0.40
N TRP A 228 1.13 10.93 0.20
CA TRP A 228 2.24 11.04 1.15
C TRP A 228 1.78 11.54 2.53
N ARG A 229 0.80 12.44 2.59
CA ARG A 229 0.27 12.90 3.88
C ARG A 229 -0.37 11.75 4.67
N GLU A 230 -1.16 10.89 4.03
CA GLU A 230 -1.76 9.72 4.70
C GLU A 230 -0.68 8.69 5.10
N CYS A 231 0.37 8.55 4.30
CA CYS A 231 1.54 7.73 4.62
C CYS A 231 2.30 8.22 5.86
N ALA A 232 2.58 9.52 5.91
CA ALA A 232 3.33 10.15 7.00
C ALA A 232 2.56 10.07 8.32
N LYS A 233 1.23 10.22 8.31
CA LYS A 233 0.39 10.05 9.51
C LYS A 233 0.53 8.66 10.14
N THR A 234 0.79 7.63 9.34
CA THR A 234 0.86 6.23 9.76
C THR A 234 2.29 5.72 9.95
N ALA A 235 3.29 6.62 9.90
CA ALA A 235 4.71 6.27 9.98
C ALA A 235 5.11 5.49 11.25
N GLY A 236 4.37 5.64 12.35
CA GLY A 236 4.63 4.98 13.63
C GLY A 236 3.87 3.67 13.87
N ASP A 237 3.02 3.24 12.95
CA ASP A 237 2.08 2.13 13.19
C ASP A 237 1.85 1.32 11.91
N VAL A 238 2.38 0.09 11.87
CA VAL A 238 2.27 -0.80 10.72
C VAL A 238 0.83 -1.22 10.44
N SER A 239 -0.02 -1.39 11.47
CA SER A 239 -1.44 -1.70 11.27
C SER A 239 -2.15 -0.52 10.62
N ALA A 240 -1.87 0.71 11.08
CA ALA A 240 -2.41 1.92 10.49
C ALA A 240 -1.92 2.11 9.06
N ARG A 241 -0.63 1.83 8.77
CA ARG A 241 -0.07 1.88 7.42
C ARG A 241 -0.83 0.97 6.47
N LEU A 242 -0.99 -0.29 6.85
CA LEU A 242 -1.68 -1.31 6.05
C LEU A 242 -3.15 -0.95 5.81
N ALA A 243 -3.84 -0.41 6.82
CA ALA A 243 -5.21 0.06 6.67
C ALA A 243 -5.32 1.28 5.74
N ALA A 244 -4.47 2.28 5.92
CA ALA A 244 -4.59 3.55 5.21
C ALA A 244 -4.12 3.47 3.76
N ILE A 245 -3.03 2.75 3.48
CA ILE A 245 -2.38 2.76 2.17
C ILE A 245 -2.90 1.61 1.30
N PRO A 246 -2.53 0.32 1.49
CA PRO A 246 -3.04 -0.77 0.65
C PRO A 246 -4.57 -0.90 0.63
N LEU A 247 -5.22 -0.83 1.80
CA LEU A 247 -6.66 -1.13 1.89
C LEU A 247 -7.58 0.05 1.55
N VAL A 248 -7.05 1.28 1.52
CA VAL A 248 -7.83 2.47 1.16
C VAL A 248 -7.26 3.20 -0.05
N GLN A 249 -5.98 3.59 -0.06
CA GLN A 249 -5.44 4.33 -1.20
C GLN A 249 -5.29 3.42 -2.43
N GLU A 250 -4.62 2.27 -2.32
CA GLU A 250 -4.45 1.37 -3.48
C GLU A 250 -5.80 0.75 -3.90
N ALA A 251 -6.67 0.43 -2.95
CA ALA A 251 -8.03 -0.03 -3.25
C ALA A 251 -8.88 0.98 -4.05
N ARG A 252 -8.52 2.27 -4.07
CA ARG A 252 -9.17 3.26 -4.98
C ARG A 252 -8.76 3.06 -6.43
N GLY A 253 -7.59 2.47 -6.70
CA GLY A 253 -7.16 2.02 -8.03
C GLY A 253 -8.14 1.03 -8.63
N LEU A 254 -8.57 0.03 -7.85
CA LEU A 254 -9.61 -0.94 -8.25
C LEU A 254 -10.95 -0.29 -8.61
N ASP A 255 -11.29 0.80 -7.93
CA ASP A 255 -12.54 1.53 -8.16
C ASP A 255 -12.46 2.43 -9.40
N ALA A 256 -11.33 3.14 -9.56
CA ALA A 256 -11.16 4.20 -10.55
C ALA A 256 -10.63 3.71 -11.90
N GLY A 257 -9.78 2.67 -11.90
CA GLY A 257 -9.10 2.12 -13.08
C GLY A 257 -10.06 1.84 -14.25
N PRO A 258 -11.10 1.01 -14.08
CA PRO A 258 -12.04 0.71 -15.15
C PRO A 258 -12.74 1.94 -15.73
N ARG A 259 -13.09 2.93 -14.88
CA ARG A 259 -13.69 4.19 -15.34
C ARG A 259 -12.70 5.02 -16.15
N LEU A 260 -11.44 5.03 -15.75
CA LEU A 260 -10.39 5.74 -16.47
C LEU A 260 -10.14 5.11 -17.85
N VAL A 261 -10.11 3.78 -17.95
CA VAL A 261 -10.05 3.04 -19.22
C VAL A 261 -11.19 3.47 -20.15
N GLN A 262 -12.44 3.46 -19.67
CA GLN A 262 -13.61 3.85 -20.48
C GLN A 262 -13.52 5.30 -20.97
N LYS A 263 -13.05 6.22 -20.12
CA LYS A 263 -12.85 7.62 -20.53
C LYS A 263 -11.81 7.75 -21.65
N LEU A 264 -10.70 7.03 -21.56
CA LEU A 264 -9.65 7.06 -22.59
C LEU A 264 -10.12 6.45 -23.91
N VAL A 265 -10.88 5.35 -23.86
CA VAL A 265 -11.56 4.77 -25.03
C VAL A 265 -12.50 5.80 -25.65
N GLY A 266 -13.32 6.50 -24.86
CA GLY A 266 -14.21 7.56 -25.33
C GLY A 266 -13.50 8.75 -25.96
N CYS A 267 -12.24 9.01 -25.58
CA CYS A 267 -11.38 10.02 -26.22
C CYS A 267 -10.72 9.52 -27.53
N GLY A 268 -10.93 8.26 -27.92
CA GLY A 268 -10.23 7.64 -29.04
C GLY A 268 -8.76 7.29 -28.77
N ASP A 269 -8.27 7.43 -27.53
CA ASP A 269 -6.87 7.16 -27.17
C ASP A 269 -6.68 5.72 -26.73
N ARG A 270 -6.73 4.81 -27.73
CA ARG A 270 -6.62 3.36 -27.51
C ARG A 270 -5.30 2.95 -26.85
N ARG A 271 -4.20 3.64 -27.13
CA ARG A 271 -2.88 3.30 -26.56
C ARG A 271 -2.87 3.59 -25.06
N SER A 272 -3.32 4.77 -24.66
CA SER A 272 -3.42 5.14 -23.25
C SER A 272 -4.43 4.25 -22.51
N SER A 273 -5.56 3.89 -23.13
CA SER A 273 -6.53 2.99 -22.49
C SER A 273 -5.98 1.60 -22.25
N GLN A 274 -5.15 1.06 -23.14
CA GLN A 274 -4.48 -0.23 -22.94
C GLN A 274 -3.44 -0.20 -21.82
N ILE A 275 -2.68 0.90 -21.70
CA ILE A 275 -1.73 1.10 -20.58
C ILE A 275 -2.49 1.09 -19.26
N VAL A 276 -3.53 1.91 -19.14
CA VAL A 276 -4.33 1.99 -17.90
C VAL A 276 -5.03 0.67 -17.60
N ALA A 277 -5.52 -0.04 -18.62
CA ALA A 277 -6.14 -1.34 -18.42
C ALA A 277 -5.15 -2.36 -17.85
N LYS A 278 -3.88 -2.31 -18.29
CA LYS A 278 -2.85 -3.20 -17.77
C LYS A 278 -2.48 -2.87 -16.33
N ILE A 279 -2.34 -1.59 -16.00
CA ILE A 279 -2.11 -1.13 -14.62
C ILE A 279 -3.27 -1.63 -13.72
N ALA A 280 -4.51 -1.34 -14.11
CA ALA A 280 -5.69 -1.74 -13.34
C ALA A 280 -5.86 -3.27 -13.14
N GLU A 281 -5.31 -4.09 -14.04
CA GLU A 281 -5.25 -5.55 -13.89
C GLU A 281 -4.26 -5.95 -12.79
N GLU A 282 -3.12 -5.27 -12.71
CA GLU A 282 -2.02 -5.58 -11.78
C GLU A 282 -2.32 -5.11 -10.33
N GLU A 283 -3.15 -4.06 -10.17
CA GLU A 283 -3.60 -3.52 -8.87
C GLU A 283 -4.26 -4.54 -7.91
N VAL A 284 -4.89 -5.60 -8.45
CA VAL A 284 -5.57 -6.62 -7.63
C VAL A 284 -4.58 -7.30 -6.69
N ALA A 285 -3.35 -7.56 -7.18
CA ALA A 285 -2.31 -8.21 -6.39
C ALA A 285 -1.84 -7.31 -5.24
N HIS A 286 -1.71 -6.00 -5.46
CA HIS A 286 -1.22 -5.04 -4.47
C HIS A 286 -2.21 -4.89 -3.31
N VAL A 287 -3.50 -4.81 -3.63
CA VAL A 287 -4.55 -4.79 -2.61
C VAL A 287 -4.62 -6.12 -1.86
N ALA A 288 -4.48 -7.26 -2.55
CA ALA A 288 -4.47 -8.58 -1.92
C ALA A 288 -3.29 -8.78 -0.95
N VAL A 289 -2.09 -8.27 -1.30
CA VAL A 289 -0.94 -8.18 -0.39
C VAL A 289 -1.30 -7.38 0.86
N GLY A 290 -1.96 -6.23 0.68
CA GLY A 290 -2.47 -5.41 1.78
C GLY A 290 -3.41 -6.16 2.71
N VAL A 291 -4.39 -6.89 2.16
CA VAL A 291 -5.36 -7.68 2.93
C VAL A 291 -4.64 -8.77 3.73
N HIS A 292 -3.72 -9.49 3.08
CA HIS A 292 -2.96 -10.56 3.71
C HIS A 292 -2.17 -10.06 4.92
N TRP A 293 -1.35 -9.02 4.74
CA TRP A 293 -0.53 -8.50 5.83
C TRP A 293 -1.34 -7.79 6.90
N PHE A 294 -2.43 -7.12 6.56
CA PHE A 294 -3.31 -6.52 7.56
C PHE A 294 -3.95 -7.59 8.45
N ALA A 295 -4.44 -8.68 7.85
CA ALA A 295 -4.99 -9.81 8.60
C ALA A 295 -3.93 -10.49 9.47
N HIS A 296 -2.74 -10.72 8.92
CA HIS A 296 -1.61 -11.32 9.65
C HIS A 296 -1.18 -10.47 10.85
N VAL A 297 -0.98 -9.16 10.67
CA VAL A 297 -0.63 -8.26 11.77
C VAL A 297 -1.73 -8.21 12.83
N CYS A 298 -3.01 -8.21 12.43
CA CYS A 298 -4.12 -8.31 13.37
C CYS A 298 -4.06 -9.60 14.19
N GLU A 299 -3.80 -10.74 13.54
CA GLU A 299 -3.64 -12.04 14.20
C GLU A 299 -2.49 -12.03 15.21
N GLN A 300 -1.30 -11.55 14.82
CA GLN A 300 -0.15 -11.43 15.72
C GLN A 300 -0.42 -10.53 16.94
N LEU A 301 -1.31 -9.54 16.79
CA LEU A 301 -1.72 -8.63 17.86
C LEU A 301 -2.97 -9.09 18.63
N GLY A 302 -3.56 -10.24 18.29
CA GLY A 302 -4.80 -10.74 18.90
C GLY A 302 -6.02 -9.86 18.63
N ARG A 303 -6.07 -9.19 17.48
CA ARG A 303 -7.13 -8.25 17.09
C ARG A 303 -7.99 -8.81 15.96
N ILE A 304 -9.27 -8.41 15.95
CA ILE A 304 -10.18 -8.75 14.85
C ILE A 304 -9.97 -7.76 13.69
N PRO A 305 -9.67 -8.22 12.45
CA PRO A 305 -9.34 -7.33 11.34
C PRO A 305 -10.41 -6.29 11.03
N CYS A 306 -11.69 -6.69 10.92
CA CYS A 306 -12.78 -5.78 10.55
C CYS A 306 -12.95 -4.60 11.53
N SER A 307 -12.98 -4.88 12.83
CA SER A 307 -13.12 -3.82 13.84
C SER A 307 -11.87 -2.96 13.91
N THR A 308 -10.70 -3.57 13.82
CA THR A 308 -9.41 -2.86 13.82
C THR A 308 -9.31 -1.91 12.64
N PHE A 309 -9.70 -2.35 11.44
CA PHE A 309 -9.72 -1.51 10.24
C PHE A 309 -10.56 -0.25 10.46
N LYS A 310 -11.80 -0.42 10.93
CA LYS A 310 -12.73 0.70 11.20
C LYS A 310 -12.20 1.65 12.28
N VAL A 311 -11.60 1.12 13.34
CA VAL A 311 -10.98 1.91 14.41
C VAL A 311 -9.82 2.75 13.86
N LEU A 312 -8.92 2.13 13.10
CA LEU A 312 -7.76 2.81 12.53
C LEU A 312 -8.16 3.90 11.53
N LEU A 313 -9.15 3.66 10.67
CA LEU A 313 -9.63 4.71 9.76
C LEU A 313 -10.17 5.91 10.52
N LYS A 314 -10.89 5.69 11.63
CA LYS A 314 -11.40 6.76 12.49
C LYS A 314 -10.27 7.49 13.21
N GLU A 315 -9.34 6.74 13.81
CA GLU A 315 -8.23 7.28 14.62
C GLU A 315 -7.29 8.15 13.79
N TYR A 316 -6.94 7.69 12.58
CA TYR A 316 -6.02 8.41 11.68
C TYR A 316 -6.73 9.37 10.72
N GLY A 317 -8.07 9.48 10.83
CA GLY A 317 -8.88 10.37 10.00
C GLY A 317 -8.80 10.04 8.50
N VAL A 318 -8.75 8.76 8.17
CA VAL A 318 -8.68 8.26 6.79
C VAL A 318 -10.08 8.17 6.22
N GLU A 319 -10.35 8.97 5.20
CA GLU A 319 -11.65 9.01 4.54
C GLU A 319 -11.79 7.87 3.53
N LEU A 320 -12.83 7.05 3.70
CA LEU A 320 -13.21 5.98 2.78
C LEU A 320 -14.62 6.25 2.26
N LYS A 321 -14.71 6.55 0.96
CA LYS A 321 -15.98 6.83 0.27
C LYS A 321 -15.97 6.19 -1.10
N GLY A 322 -17.13 5.66 -1.49
CA GLY A 322 -17.36 5.10 -2.81
C GLY A 322 -17.52 6.17 -3.90
N PRO A 323 -17.95 5.75 -5.12
CA PRO A 323 -18.46 4.42 -5.45
C PRO A 323 -17.36 3.34 -5.47
N PHE A 324 -17.65 2.19 -4.87
CA PHE A 324 -16.75 1.04 -4.80
C PHE A 324 -16.98 0.07 -5.96
N ASN A 325 -15.90 -0.51 -6.48
CA ASN A 325 -15.94 -1.67 -7.36
C ASN A 325 -15.96 -2.93 -6.49
N TYR A 326 -17.17 -3.36 -6.11
CA TYR A 326 -17.35 -4.52 -5.23
C TYR A 326 -16.71 -5.80 -5.80
N SER A 327 -16.83 -6.04 -7.11
CA SER A 327 -16.27 -7.24 -7.73
C SER A 327 -14.75 -7.28 -7.61
N ALA A 328 -14.06 -6.18 -7.91
CA ALA A 328 -12.60 -6.13 -7.82
C ALA A 328 -12.10 -6.17 -6.36
N ARG A 329 -12.81 -5.50 -5.44
CA ARG A 329 -12.47 -5.55 -4.00
C ARG A 329 -12.69 -6.94 -3.41
N ASP A 330 -13.75 -7.65 -3.82
CA ASP A 330 -13.99 -9.03 -3.43
C ASP A 330 -12.90 -9.96 -3.99
N GLU A 331 -12.49 -9.75 -5.25
CA GLU A 331 -11.39 -10.50 -5.87
C GLU A 331 -10.07 -10.31 -5.12
N ALA A 332 -9.74 -9.07 -4.75
CA ALA A 332 -8.58 -8.75 -3.94
C ALA A 332 -8.70 -9.25 -2.48
N GLY A 333 -9.89 -9.72 -2.07
CA GLY A 333 -10.14 -10.32 -0.77
C GLY A 333 -10.56 -9.35 0.33
N ILE A 334 -10.89 -8.08 0.03
CA ILE A 334 -11.44 -7.15 1.03
C ILE A 334 -12.91 -7.51 1.31
N PRO A 335 -13.26 -7.97 2.52
CA PRO A 335 -14.67 -8.28 2.82
C PRO A 335 -15.52 -7.01 2.80
N ARG A 336 -16.66 -7.04 2.09
CA ARG A 336 -17.54 -5.86 1.90
C ARG A 336 -17.93 -5.14 3.20
N HIS A 337 -18.21 -5.91 4.26
CA HIS A 337 -18.61 -5.38 5.55
C HIS A 337 -17.52 -4.58 6.28
N TRP A 338 -16.26 -4.58 5.78
CA TRP A 338 -15.19 -3.72 6.32
C TRP A 338 -15.38 -2.26 5.90
N TYR A 339 -15.83 -2.01 4.67
CA TYR A 339 -15.82 -0.69 4.05
C TYR A 339 -17.20 -0.16 3.65
N ASP A 340 -18.21 -1.02 3.51
CA ASP A 340 -19.56 -0.60 3.19
C ASP A 340 -20.42 -0.51 4.46
N SER A 341 -20.68 0.72 4.89
CA SER A 341 -21.51 0.99 6.08
C SER A 341 -22.98 0.61 5.89
N THR A 342 -23.46 0.46 4.65
CA THR A 342 -24.86 0.10 4.37
C THR A 342 -25.17 -1.37 4.69
N ILE A 343 -24.16 -2.24 4.68
CA ILE A 343 -24.29 -3.67 4.97
C ILE A 343 -24.44 -3.93 6.48
N ASN A 344 -24.04 -2.98 7.33
CA ASN A 344 -23.95 -3.16 8.77
C ASN A 344 -25.28 -3.04 9.55
N GLN A 345 -26.46 -3.22 8.91
CA GLN A 345 -27.77 -3.16 9.57
C GLN A 345 -28.69 -4.39 9.39
N GLY A 346 -28.26 -5.43 8.68
CA GLY A 346 -29.15 -6.57 8.36
C GLY A 346 -29.17 -7.73 9.36
N GLY A 347 -28.08 -7.99 10.09
CA GLY A 347 -27.91 -9.27 10.81
C GLY A 347 -28.41 -9.30 12.26
N THR A 348 -28.22 -8.21 13.01
CA THR A 348 -28.56 -8.19 14.45
C THR A 348 -30.05 -7.99 14.71
N ASN A 349 -30.75 -7.27 13.83
CA ASN A 349 -32.14 -6.92 14.04
C ASN A 349 -33.11 -8.07 13.70
N GLU A 350 -32.76 -8.94 12.74
CA GLU A 350 -33.58 -10.13 12.44
C GLU A 350 -33.38 -11.26 13.45
N LEU A 351 -32.14 -11.51 13.89
CA LEU A 351 -31.85 -12.51 14.93
C LEU A 351 -32.48 -12.13 16.27
N SER A 352 -32.48 -10.85 16.65
CA SER A 352 -33.21 -10.35 17.83
C SER A 352 -34.71 -10.61 17.69
N LYS A 353 -35.32 -10.25 16.55
CA LYS A 353 -36.77 -10.45 16.34
C LYS A 353 -37.19 -11.92 16.36
N VAL A 354 -36.35 -12.82 15.83
CA VAL A 354 -36.59 -14.26 15.87
C VAL A 354 -36.46 -14.79 17.30
N HIS A 355 -35.44 -14.34 18.03
CA HIS A 355 -35.22 -14.71 19.43
C HIS A 355 -36.35 -14.19 20.35
N ASP A 356 -36.80 -12.96 20.14
CA ASP A 356 -37.90 -12.35 20.89
C ASP A 356 -39.23 -13.05 20.61
N ARG A 357 -39.48 -13.45 19.35
CA ARG A 357 -40.64 -14.27 18.99
C ARG A 357 -40.60 -15.67 19.61
N LEU A 358 -39.45 -16.32 19.61
CA LEU A 358 -39.27 -17.63 20.24
C LEU A 358 -39.47 -17.55 21.77
N ALA A 359 -38.94 -16.51 22.41
CA ALA A 359 -39.12 -16.29 23.85
C ALA A 359 -40.59 -16.09 24.23
N LEU A 360 -41.35 -15.36 23.42
CA LEU A 360 -42.80 -15.16 23.62
C LEU A 360 -43.59 -16.46 23.45
N ILE A 361 -43.28 -17.27 22.43
CA ILE A 361 -43.96 -18.55 22.20
C ILE A 361 -43.70 -19.50 23.38
N VAL A 362 -42.46 -19.61 23.85
CA VAL A 362 -42.09 -20.44 25.00
C VAL A 362 -42.77 -19.98 26.29
N ALA A 363 -42.96 -18.67 26.48
CA ALA A 363 -43.69 -18.13 27.64
C ALA A 363 -45.19 -18.49 27.56
N MET A 364 -45.82 -18.34 26.40
CA MET A 364 -47.23 -18.70 26.20
C MET A 364 -47.50 -20.20 26.37
N GLU A 365 -46.59 -21.07 25.92
CA GLU A 365 -46.71 -22.52 26.10
C GLU A 365 -46.56 -22.95 27.56
N LYS A 366 -45.74 -22.22 28.35
CA LYS A 366 -45.62 -22.45 29.80
C LYS A 366 -46.86 -22.01 30.57
N GLU A 367 -47.50 -20.92 30.17
CA GLU A 367 -48.75 -20.44 30.81
C GLU A 367 -49.95 -21.35 30.49
N ASN A 368 -49.99 -21.98 29.31
CA ASN A 368 -51.05 -22.90 28.93
C ASN A 368 -50.86 -24.35 29.45
N SER A 369 -49.70 -24.66 30.02
CA SER A 369 -49.36 -25.99 30.55
C SER A 369 -49.44 -26.05 32.10
N GLY A 370 -49.99 -25.02 32.74
CA GLY A 370 -50.12 -24.87 34.20
C GLY A 370 -51.53 -25.04 34.73
#